data_AF-A0A2R5LGZ5-F1
#
_entry.id   AF-A0A2R5LGZ5-F1
#
_cell.length_a   1.000
_cell.length_b   1.000
_cell.length_c   1.000
_cell.angle_alpha   90.00
_cell.angle_beta   90.00
_cell.angle_gamma   90.00
#
_symmetry.space_group_name_H-M   'P 1'
#
loop_
_entity.id
_entity.type
_entity.pdbx_description
1 polymer ?
#
loop_
_entity_poly.entity_id
_entity_poly.type
_entity_poly.pdbx_seq_one_letter_code
_entity_poly.pdbx_strand_id
1 'polypeptide(L)'
;MNYLQEYATEYSKPFRSLKTNRNAAVLLPFCFADGGKPSVLLTVRSNNVFRYRGLICFPGGITDPEDRDATHTALRETHEELGIADGDIEVWGPLHPFPSLGTRILVTPVIGVVRTRSSDILKDLSINTDEVERAFLLSLESLCDSKTWRYTMYSEVKGYRSPVFVVDGLKVWGLTGRLLHLALKGLLAGHYKRDYSFNVFKAS
;
A
#
# COMPACT_ATOMS: atom_id res chain seq x y z
N MET A 1 17.27 3.98 2.11
CA MET A 1 16.21 4.91 2.56
C MET A 1 16.12 6.16 1.69
N ASN A 2 17.21 6.90 1.42
CA ASN A 2 17.17 8.16 0.64
C ASN A 2 16.47 8.05 -0.72
N TYR A 3 16.75 7.00 -1.51
CA TYR A 3 16.14 6.85 -2.83
C TYR A 3 14.61 6.64 -2.79
N LEU A 4 14.10 5.89 -1.82
CA LEU A 4 12.65 5.69 -1.65
C LEU A 4 11.97 7.00 -1.25
N GLN A 5 12.58 7.75 -0.33
CA GLN A 5 12.06 9.05 0.10
C GLN A 5 12.09 10.07 -1.04
N GLU A 6 13.19 10.16 -1.79
CA GLU A 6 13.31 10.99 -2.98
C GLU A 6 12.26 10.63 -4.03
N TYR A 7 12.07 9.34 -4.31
CA TYR A 7 11.09 8.90 -5.30
C TYR A 7 9.64 9.19 -4.85
N ALA A 8 9.31 8.99 -3.57
CA ALA A 8 8.03 9.39 -2.99
C ALA A 8 7.80 10.90 -3.03
N THR A 9 8.86 11.66 -2.78
CA THR A 9 8.88 13.12 -2.84
C THR A 9 8.56 13.58 -4.27
N GLU A 10 9.24 13.05 -5.28
CA GLU A 10 9.00 13.36 -6.70
C GLU A 10 7.61 12.97 -7.16
N TYR A 11 7.16 11.75 -6.83
CA TYR A 11 5.86 11.25 -7.28
C TYR A 11 4.68 12.00 -6.63
N SER A 12 4.86 12.48 -5.39
CA SER A 12 3.83 13.26 -4.67
C SER A 12 3.76 14.74 -5.11
N LYS A 13 4.78 15.27 -5.81
CA LYS A 13 4.86 16.70 -6.21
C LYS A 13 3.58 17.27 -6.80
N PRO A 14 2.90 16.61 -7.76
CA PRO A 14 1.71 17.19 -8.39
C PRO A 14 0.52 17.39 -7.45
N PHE A 15 0.58 16.83 -6.25
CA PHE A 15 -0.53 16.76 -5.31
C PHE A 15 -0.31 17.54 -4.03
N ARG A 16 0.87 18.14 -3.84
CA ARG A 16 1.20 18.90 -2.63
C ARG A 16 0.29 20.12 -2.43
N SER A 17 -0.34 20.61 -3.48
CA SER A 17 -1.30 21.72 -3.44
C SER A 17 -2.72 21.29 -3.05
N LEU A 18 -3.00 19.99 -2.90
CA LEU A 18 -4.32 19.51 -2.49
C LEU A 18 -4.60 19.91 -1.05
N LYS A 19 -5.51 20.88 -0.86
CA LYS A 19 -6.01 21.26 0.46
C LYS A 19 -7.12 20.31 0.89
N THR A 20 -6.85 19.51 1.93
CA THR A 20 -7.85 18.68 2.59
C THR A 20 -7.50 18.50 4.06
N ASN A 21 -8.54 18.36 4.91
CA ASN A 21 -8.38 18.01 6.31
C ASN A 21 -8.64 16.51 6.56
N ARG A 22 -8.88 15.72 5.49
CA ARG A 22 -9.07 14.27 5.60
C ARG A 22 -7.75 13.57 5.33
N ASN A 23 -7.15 13.07 6.41
CA ASN A 23 -5.93 12.30 6.37
C ASN A 23 -6.22 10.83 6.68
N ALA A 24 -5.40 9.97 6.11
CA ALA A 24 -5.38 8.54 6.34
C ALA A 24 -3.94 8.07 6.35
N ALA A 25 -3.70 6.90 6.93
CA ALA A 25 -2.41 6.23 6.82
C ALA A 25 -2.62 4.75 6.53
N VAL A 26 -1.68 4.16 5.78
CA VAL A 26 -1.66 2.74 5.47
C VAL A 26 -0.29 2.18 5.73
N LEU A 27 -0.24 0.99 6.34
CA LEU A 27 1.01 0.25 6.49
C LEU A 27 1.28 -0.52 5.20
N LEU A 28 2.53 -0.52 4.72
CA LEU A 28 3.02 -1.43 3.69
C LEU A 28 3.80 -2.54 4.42
N PRO A 29 3.10 -3.60 4.91
CA PRO A 29 3.69 -4.64 5.73
C PRO A 29 4.50 -5.64 4.87
N PHE A 30 5.80 -5.39 4.76
CA PHE A 30 6.72 -6.40 4.23
C PHE A 30 6.92 -7.50 5.28
N CYS A 31 7.10 -8.73 4.84
CA CYS A 31 7.28 -9.87 5.72
C CYS A 31 8.02 -11.00 4.99
N PHE A 32 8.25 -12.09 5.72
CA PHE A 32 8.75 -13.33 5.14
C PHE A 32 7.67 -14.40 5.31
N ALA A 33 7.25 -15.00 4.19
CA ALA A 33 6.33 -16.13 4.17
C ALA A 33 7.07 -17.45 4.45
N ASP A 34 6.33 -18.57 4.45
CA ASP A 34 6.88 -19.92 4.59
C ASP A 34 8.14 -20.14 3.73
N GLY A 35 9.18 -20.67 4.38
CA GLY A 35 10.49 -20.88 3.76
C GLY A 35 11.33 -19.62 3.59
N GLY A 36 10.97 -18.51 4.26
CA GLY A 36 11.75 -17.26 4.27
C GLY A 36 11.58 -16.42 3.00
N LYS A 37 10.47 -16.60 2.26
CA LYS A 37 10.25 -15.88 1.00
C LYS A 37 9.80 -14.43 1.26
N PRO A 38 10.53 -13.41 0.79
CA PRO A 38 10.13 -12.02 0.93
C PRO A 38 8.76 -11.78 0.28
N SER A 39 7.85 -11.21 1.04
CA SER A 39 6.45 -11.03 0.65
C SER A 39 5.89 -9.72 1.18
N VAL A 40 4.72 -9.34 0.69
CA VAL A 40 3.92 -8.24 1.23
C VAL A 40 2.55 -8.76 1.64
N LEU A 41 2.11 -8.35 2.83
CA LEU A 41 0.79 -8.68 3.36
C LEU A 41 -0.25 -7.68 2.84
N LEU A 42 -1.37 -8.21 2.34
CA LEU A 42 -2.47 -7.45 1.76
C LEU A 42 -3.79 -7.98 2.29
N THR A 43 -4.80 -7.12 2.28
CA THR A 43 -6.16 -7.44 2.72
C THR A 43 -7.15 -7.27 1.56
N VAL A 44 -8.24 -8.04 1.61
CA VAL A 44 -9.45 -7.77 0.83
C VAL A 44 -10.45 -7.13 1.79
N ARG A 45 -10.91 -5.91 1.48
CA ARG A 45 -11.92 -5.25 2.31
C ARG A 45 -13.24 -6.02 2.30
N SER A 46 -13.86 -6.17 3.47
CA SER A 46 -15.15 -6.83 3.61
C SER A 46 -16.24 -6.12 2.80
N ASN A 47 -17.26 -6.89 2.43
CA ASN A 47 -18.45 -6.36 1.76
C ASN A 47 -19.33 -5.49 2.66
N ASN A 48 -19.06 -5.41 3.97
CA ASN A 48 -19.81 -4.58 4.90
C ASN A 48 -19.30 -3.12 4.93
N VAL A 49 -18.07 -2.87 4.50
CA VAL A 49 -17.50 -1.52 4.44
C VAL A 49 -18.22 -0.70 3.35
N PHE A 50 -18.68 0.51 3.68
CA PHE A 50 -19.45 1.36 2.75
C PHE A 50 -18.66 1.82 1.50
N ARG A 51 -17.32 1.90 1.58
CA ARG A 51 -16.45 2.30 0.45
C ARG A 51 -15.48 1.17 0.10
N TYR A 52 -15.21 1.00 -1.20
CA TYR A 52 -14.13 0.14 -1.71
C TYR A 52 -14.26 -1.37 -1.43
N ARG A 53 -15.50 -1.88 -1.37
CA ARG A 53 -15.82 -3.30 -1.16
C ARG A 53 -15.05 -4.22 -2.12
N GLY A 54 -14.48 -5.30 -1.60
CA GLY A 54 -13.76 -6.30 -2.38
C GLY A 54 -12.45 -5.81 -3.00
N LEU A 55 -12.01 -4.58 -2.70
CA LEU A 55 -10.71 -4.08 -3.18
C LEU A 55 -9.57 -4.66 -2.36
N ILE A 56 -8.49 -4.98 -3.05
CA ILE A 56 -7.21 -5.32 -2.44
C ILE A 56 -6.54 -4.03 -1.96
N CYS A 57 -6.26 -3.96 -0.66
CA CYS A 57 -5.60 -2.82 -0.04
C CYS A 57 -4.52 -3.25 0.95
N PHE A 58 -3.75 -2.25 1.32
CA PHE A 58 -2.92 -2.29 2.52
C PHE A 58 -3.81 -2.08 3.76
N PRO A 59 -3.43 -2.63 4.93
CA PRO A 59 -4.12 -2.31 6.16
C PRO A 59 -3.93 -0.84 6.52
N GLY A 60 -4.98 -0.22 7.04
CA GLY A 60 -4.98 1.21 7.32
C GLY A 60 -6.32 1.89 7.11
N GLY A 61 -6.41 3.12 7.63
CA GLY A 61 -7.66 3.85 7.67
C GLY A 61 -7.47 5.35 7.90
N ILE A 62 -8.55 5.99 8.34
CA ILE A 62 -8.62 7.43 8.54
C ILE A 62 -7.89 7.77 9.84
N THR A 63 -7.21 8.92 9.86
CA THR A 63 -6.57 9.43 11.07
C THR A 63 -7.64 9.84 12.09
N ASP A 64 -7.48 9.32 13.30
CA ASP A 64 -8.32 9.68 14.44
C ASP A 64 -7.73 10.86 15.23
N PRO A 65 -8.54 11.62 15.99
CA PRO A 65 -8.05 12.75 16.79
C PRO A 65 -6.98 12.38 17.83
N GLU A 66 -7.02 11.14 18.31
CA GLU A 66 -6.07 10.60 19.29
C GLU A 66 -4.76 10.10 18.65
N ASP A 67 -4.69 10.07 17.31
CA ASP A 67 -3.49 9.62 16.60
C ASP A 67 -2.39 10.68 16.66
N ARG A 68 -1.24 10.28 17.23
CA ARG A 68 -0.07 11.15 17.40
C ARG A 68 0.55 11.58 16.07
N ASP A 69 0.56 10.68 15.11
CA ASP A 69 1.06 10.88 13.75
C ASP A 69 0.51 9.81 12.80
N ALA A 70 0.89 9.88 11.53
CA ALA A 70 0.49 8.90 10.51
C ALA A 70 1.01 7.48 10.77
N THR A 71 2.15 7.34 11.45
CA THR A 71 2.67 6.02 11.83
C THR A 71 1.74 5.39 12.86
N HIS A 72 1.31 6.16 13.85
CA HIS A 72 0.35 5.71 14.85
C HIS A 72 -0.98 5.28 14.23
N THR A 73 -1.54 6.08 13.32
CA THR A 73 -2.74 5.69 12.57
C THR A 73 -2.55 4.36 11.85
N ALA A 74 -1.45 4.18 11.10
CA ALA A 74 -1.22 2.96 10.34
C ALA A 74 -1.07 1.72 11.24
N LEU A 75 -0.39 1.85 12.38
CA LEU A 75 -0.21 0.76 13.35
C LEU A 75 -1.52 0.40 14.04
N ARG A 76 -2.26 1.40 14.56
CA ARG A 76 -3.58 1.20 15.19
C ARG A 76 -4.53 0.44 14.27
N GLU A 77 -4.69 0.93 13.04
CA GLU A 77 -5.57 0.31 12.04
C GLU A 77 -5.10 -1.11 11.66
N THR A 78 -3.78 -1.33 11.56
CA THR A 78 -3.25 -2.68 11.31
C THR A 78 -3.56 -3.63 12.47
N HIS A 79 -3.47 -3.16 13.71
CA HIS A 79 -3.85 -3.93 14.88
C HIS A 79 -5.35 -4.22 14.91
N GLU A 80 -6.21 -3.23 14.62
CA GLU A 80 -7.66 -3.38 14.57
C GLU A 80 -8.12 -4.34 13.45
N GLU A 81 -7.54 -4.23 12.26
CA GLU A 81 -7.92 -5.05 11.10
C GLU A 81 -7.37 -6.49 11.17
N LEU A 82 -6.15 -6.67 11.69
CA LEU A 82 -5.38 -7.93 11.57
C LEU A 82 -4.86 -8.51 12.89
N GLY A 83 -4.97 -7.79 14.01
CA GLY A 83 -4.45 -8.22 15.31
C GLY A 83 -2.93 -8.18 15.45
N ILE A 84 -2.22 -7.53 14.53
CA ILE A 84 -0.76 -7.43 14.57
C ILE A 84 -0.39 -6.32 15.56
N ALA A 85 0.35 -6.66 16.62
CA ALA A 85 0.77 -5.70 17.62
C ALA A 85 1.91 -4.80 17.09
N ASP A 86 1.94 -3.54 17.55
CA ASP A 86 2.99 -2.57 17.21
C ASP A 86 4.41 -3.12 17.44
N GLY A 87 4.61 -3.88 18.52
CA GLY A 87 5.89 -4.48 18.87
C GLY A 87 6.36 -5.59 17.91
N ASP A 88 5.46 -6.13 17.10
CA ASP A 88 5.75 -7.11 16.05
C ASP A 88 6.05 -6.43 14.70
N ILE A 89 6.10 -5.08 14.64
CA ILE A 89 6.36 -4.33 13.42
C ILE A 89 7.62 -3.47 13.58
N GLU A 90 8.64 -3.78 12.77
CA GLU A 90 9.79 -2.89 12.60
C GLU A 90 9.44 -1.79 11.62
N VAL A 91 9.09 -0.60 12.14
CA VAL A 91 8.76 0.56 11.30
C VAL A 91 10.02 1.19 10.72
N TRP A 92 10.05 1.34 9.40
CA TRP A 92 11.10 2.07 8.68
C TRP A 92 10.78 3.54 8.52
N GLY A 93 9.49 3.88 8.46
CA GLY A 93 9.01 5.26 8.53
C GLY A 93 7.94 5.61 7.49
N PRO A 94 7.33 6.80 7.63
CA PRO A 94 6.35 7.31 6.69
C PRO A 94 7.01 7.87 5.42
N LEU A 95 6.32 7.71 4.29
CA LEU A 95 6.62 8.36 3.02
C LEU A 95 5.75 9.61 2.84
N HIS A 96 6.06 10.44 1.85
CA HIS A 96 5.22 11.60 1.54
C HIS A 96 3.76 11.18 1.23
N PRO A 97 2.75 11.96 1.67
CA PRO A 97 1.35 11.62 1.42
C PRO A 97 0.97 11.58 -0.07
N PHE A 98 0.07 10.68 -0.43
CA PHE A 98 -0.49 10.50 -1.77
C PHE A 98 -2.00 10.73 -1.74
N PRO A 99 -2.59 11.42 -2.72
CA PRO A 99 -4.03 11.55 -2.74
C PRO A 99 -4.71 10.26 -3.21
N SER A 100 -5.75 9.89 -2.48
CA SER A 100 -6.77 8.99 -2.99
C SER A 100 -7.59 9.73 -4.05
N LEU A 101 -7.45 9.30 -5.30
CA LEU A 101 -8.17 9.89 -6.44
C LEU A 101 -9.68 9.72 -6.22
N GLY A 102 -10.44 10.79 -6.46
CA GLY A 102 -11.89 10.81 -6.32
C GLY A 102 -12.43 11.05 -4.90
N THR A 103 -11.60 11.04 -3.84
CA THR A 103 -12.11 11.22 -2.45
C THR A 103 -11.51 12.38 -1.66
N ARG A 104 -10.57 13.15 -2.22
CA ARG A 104 -9.87 14.25 -1.54
C ARG A 104 -9.27 13.84 -0.18
N ILE A 105 -8.84 12.59 -0.04
CA ILE A 105 -8.14 12.09 1.16
C ILE A 105 -6.64 12.05 0.85
N LEU A 106 -5.80 12.54 1.76
CA LEU A 106 -4.36 12.35 1.70
C LEU A 106 -3.99 11.11 2.51
N VAL A 107 -3.37 10.14 1.85
CA VAL A 107 -2.98 8.85 2.43
C VAL A 107 -1.47 8.83 2.60
N THR A 108 -1.02 8.70 3.84
CA THR A 108 0.41 8.57 4.18
C THR A 108 0.80 7.09 4.20
N PRO A 109 1.69 6.64 3.30
CA PRO A 109 2.19 5.27 3.34
C PRO A 109 3.26 5.15 4.42
N VAL A 110 3.18 4.12 5.25
CA VAL A 110 4.17 3.80 6.28
C VAL A 110 4.82 2.49 5.91
N ILE A 111 6.14 2.44 5.78
CA ILE A 111 6.85 1.20 5.48
C ILE A 111 7.21 0.52 6.79
N GLY A 112 6.92 -0.78 6.89
CA GLY A 112 7.33 -1.60 8.02
C GLY A 112 7.55 -3.05 7.64
N VAL A 113 8.35 -3.74 8.45
CA VAL A 113 8.55 -5.19 8.35
C VAL A 113 7.83 -5.86 9.51
N VAL A 114 6.85 -6.70 9.20
CA VAL A 114 6.17 -7.53 10.20
C VAL A 114 7.08 -8.70 10.56
N ARG A 115 7.38 -8.83 11.84
CA ARG A 115 8.12 -9.93 12.44
C ARG A 115 7.09 -10.90 13.03
N THR A 116 7.16 -12.14 12.57
CA THR A 116 6.20 -13.18 12.95
C THR A 116 6.79 -14.03 14.07
N ARG A 117 5.91 -14.65 14.86
CA ARG A 117 6.36 -15.65 15.86
C ARG A 117 6.39 -17.03 15.25
N SER A 118 5.47 -17.32 14.32
CA SER A 118 5.45 -18.57 13.56
C SER A 118 6.04 -18.41 12.16
N SER A 119 6.34 -19.53 11.49
CA SER A 119 6.80 -19.50 10.10
C SER A 119 5.71 -19.05 9.11
N ASP A 120 4.44 -19.05 9.54
CA ASP A 120 3.26 -18.78 8.73
C ASP A 120 2.46 -17.61 9.33
N ILE A 121 2.82 -16.40 8.92
CA ILE A 121 2.20 -15.15 9.38
C ILE A 121 0.68 -15.17 9.35
N LEU A 122 0.06 -15.84 8.37
CA LEU A 122 -1.38 -15.80 8.19
C LEU A 122 -2.12 -16.54 9.32
N LYS A 123 -1.46 -17.50 9.98
CA LYS A 123 -2.01 -18.22 11.15
C LYS A 123 -1.93 -17.41 12.43
N ASP A 124 -1.03 -16.43 12.50
CA ASP A 124 -0.86 -15.56 13.67
C ASP A 124 -1.87 -14.40 13.67
N LEU A 125 -2.61 -14.19 12.56
CA LEU A 125 -3.54 -13.06 12.42
C LEU A 125 -4.85 -13.30 13.18
N SER A 126 -5.36 -12.23 13.78
CA SER A 126 -6.72 -12.16 14.32
C SER A 126 -7.53 -11.18 13.46
N ILE A 127 -8.06 -11.68 12.34
CA ILE A 127 -8.75 -10.85 11.35
C ILE A 127 -10.09 -10.34 11.89
N ASN A 128 -10.29 -9.02 11.86
CA ASN A 128 -11.60 -8.41 12.07
C ASN A 128 -12.46 -8.54 10.81
N THR A 129 -13.41 -9.48 10.84
CA THR A 129 -14.25 -9.82 9.68
C THR A 129 -15.24 -8.72 9.28
N ASP A 130 -15.49 -7.75 10.16
CA ASP A 130 -16.35 -6.61 9.82
C ASP A 130 -15.68 -5.70 8.79
N GLU A 131 -14.34 -5.65 8.78
CA GLU A 131 -13.55 -4.76 7.93
C GLU A 131 -12.74 -5.48 6.86
N VAL A 132 -12.27 -6.70 7.16
CA VAL A 132 -11.42 -7.50 6.29
C VAL A 132 -12.08 -8.84 5.99
N GLU A 133 -12.32 -9.11 4.71
CA GLU A 133 -12.83 -10.42 4.26
C GLU A 133 -11.75 -11.50 4.41
N ARG A 134 -10.52 -11.19 3.99
CA ARG A 134 -9.36 -12.08 4.11
C ARG A 134 -8.05 -11.32 3.97
N ALA A 135 -7.01 -11.89 4.56
CA ALA A 135 -5.63 -11.48 4.36
C ALA A 135 -4.88 -12.51 3.51
N PHE A 136 -3.90 -12.07 2.74
CA PHE A 136 -3.07 -12.93 1.91
C PHE A 136 -1.71 -12.29 1.63
N LEU A 137 -0.77 -13.12 1.16
CA LEU A 137 0.58 -12.68 0.82
C LEU A 137 0.77 -12.68 -0.69
N LEU A 138 1.51 -11.70 -1.20
CA LEU A 138 2.11 -11.75 -2.53
C LEU A 138 3.63 -11.73 -2.38
N SER A 139 4.31 -12.68 -3.03
CA SER A 139 5.77 -12.71 -3.02
C SER A 139 6.34 -11.52 -3.81
N LEU A 140 7.47 -10.97 -3.34
CA LEU A 140 8.15 -9.90 -4.07
C LEU A 140 8.69 -10.38 -5.42
N GLU A 141 9.02 -11.66 -5.54
CA GLU A 141 9.41 -12.30 -6.80
C GLU A 141 8.27 -12.21 -7.83
N SER A 142 7.07 -12.69 -7.49
CA SER A 142 5.91 -12.63 -8.38
C SER A 142 5.54 -11.19 -8.76
N LEU A 143 5.71 -10.25 -7.83
CA LEU A 143 5.46 -8.83 -8.08
C LEU A 143 6.50 -8.14 -8.98
N CYS A 144 7.72 -8.68 -9.05
CA CYS A 144 8.77 -8.19 -9.94
C CYS A 144 8.71 -8.79 -11.36
N ASP A 145 8.02 -9.92 -11.55
CA ASP A 145 7.85 -10.54 -12.86
C ASP A 145 7.14 -9.58 -13.85
N SER A 146 7.69 -9.45 -15.06
CA SER A 146 7.03 -8.73 -16.17
C SER A 146 5.66 -9.25 -16.49
N LYS A 147 5.46 -10.57 -16.38
CA LYS A 147 4.24 -11.24 -16.82
C LYS A 147 3.05 -10.89 -15.94
N THR A 148 3.30 -10.53 -14.68
CA THR A 148 2.26 -10.11 -13.73
C THR A 148 1.94 -8.63 -13.84
N TRP A 149 2.69 -7.86 -14.64
CA TRP A 149 2.53 -6.41 -14.73
C TRP A 149 1.67 -5.97 -15.91
N ARG A 150 0.72 -5.07 -15.64
CA ARG A 150 -0.15 -4.39 -16.60
C ARG A 150 -0.26 -2.90 -16.23
N TYR A 151 -0.89 -2.11 -17.09
CA TYR A 151 -1.28 -0.74 -16.77
C TYR A 151 -2.72 -0.47 -17.19
N THR A 152 -3.40 0.41 -16.46
CA THR A 152 -4.70 0.95 -16.87
C THR A 152 -4.55 2.41 -17.27
N MET A 153 -5.35 2.84 -18.24
CA MET A 153 -5.46 4.26 -18.63
C MET A 153 -6.80 4.79 -18.13
N TYR A 154 -6.79 5.95 -17.48
CA TYR A 154 -8.02 6.61 -17.07
C TYR A 154 -8.46 7.55 -18.20
N SER A 155 -9.66 7.35 -18.73
CA SER A 155 -10.23 8.15 -19.82
C SER A 155 -10.39 9.63 -19.45
N GLU A 156 -10.64 9.90 -18.17
CA GLU A 156 -10.90 11.23 -17.61
C GLU A 156 -9.64 12.10 -17.48
N VAL A 157 -8.45 11.49 -17.46
CA VAL A 157 -7.16 12.19 -17.37
C VAL A 157 -6.26 11.71 -18.50
N LYS A 158 -6.24 12.48 -19.59
CA LYS A 158 -5.52 12.12 -20.82
C LYS A 158 -4.04 11.82 -20.53
N GLY A 159 -3.62 10.58 -20.77
CA GLY A 159 -2.24 10.12 -20.57
C GLY A 159 -1.93 9.54 -19.20
N TYR A 160 -2.88 9.52 -18.26
CA TYR A 160 -2.68 8.95 -16.93
C TYR A 160 -2.65 7.42 -16.98
N ARG A 161 -1.46 6.85 -16.70
CA ARG A 161 -1.25 5.42 -16.55
C ARG A 161 -1.08 5.06 -15.08
N SER A 162 -1.75 4.00 -14.63
CA SER A 162 -1.60 3.46 -13.29
C SER A 162 -1.19 1.99 -13.34
N PRO A 163 -0.22 1.55 -12.52
CA PRO A 163 0.22 0.16 -12.48
C PRO A 163 -0.89 -0.76 -12.00
N VAL A 164 -0.95 -1.94 -12.62
CA VAL A 164 -1.83 -3.04 -12.25
C VAL A 164 -0.99 -4.29 -12.12
N PHE A 165 -1.00 -4.91 -10.96
CA PHE A 165 -0.36 -6.21 -10.72
C PHE A 165 -1.43 -7.29 -10.78
N VAL A 166 -1.19 -8.32 -11.58
CA VAL A 166 -2.05 -9.50 -11.74
C VAL A 166 -1.24 -10.71 -11.35
N VAL A 167 -1.41 -11.16 -10.11
CA VAL A 167 -0.67 -12.28 -9.50
C VAL A 167 -1.69 -13.29 -9.02
N ASP A 168 -1.59 -14.56 -9.44
CA ASP A 168 -2.48 -15.65 -9.01
C ASP A 168 -3.98 -15.32 -9.15
N GLY A 169 -4.35 -14.63 -10.23
CA GLY A 169 -5.72 -14.19 -10.49
C GLY A 169 -6.17 -12.95 -9.68
N LEU A 170 -5.36 -12.47 -8.74
CA LEU A 170 -5.60 -11.29 -7.92
C LEU A 170 -5.13 -10.04 -8.65
N LYS A 171 -5.96 -9.00 -8.65
CA LYS A 171 -5.68 -7.72 -9.32
C LYS A 171 -5.43 -6.62 -8.29
N VAL A 172 -4.18 -6.20 -8.14
CA VAL A 172 -3.78 -5.05 -7.30
C VAL A 172 -3.67 -3.81 -8.19
N TRP A 173 -4.48 -2.79 -7.93
CA TRP A 173 -4.60 -1.60 -8.78
C TRP A 173 -4.96 -0.35 -7.95
N GLY A 174 -5.18 0.78 -8.61
CA GLY A 174 -5.61 2.02 -7.94
C GLY A 174 -4.53 2.64 -7.06
N LEU A 175 -4.89 3.10 -5.86
CA LEU A 175 -3.89 3.62 -4.91
C LEU A 175 -2.94 2.52 -4.43
N THR A 176 -3.45 1.35 -4.06
CA THR A 176 -2.64 0.20 -3.63
C THR A 176 -1.56 -0.16 -4.66
N GLY A 177 -1.94 -0.27 -5.94
CA GLY A 177 -0.97 -0.55 -7.02
C GLY A 177 0.10 0.54 -7.16
N ARG A 178 -0.25 1.82 -6.99
CA ARG A 178 0.72 2.93 -7.06
C ARG A 178 1.70 2.92 -5.91
N LEU A 179 1.20 2.72 -4.68
CA LEU A 179 2.04 2.61 -3.49
C LEU A 179 2.97 1.38 -3.57
N LEU A 180 2.46 0.26 -4.07
CA LEU A 180 3.26 -0.95 -4.27
C LEU A 180 4.36 -0.73 -5.32
N HIS A 181 4.03 -0.15 -6.48
CA HIS A 181 5.03 0.20 -7.49
C HIS A 181 6.13 1.10 -6.93
N LEU A 182 5.73 2.10 -6.14
CA LEU A 182 6.67 3.02 -5.51
C LEU A 182 7.61 2.31 -4.53
N ALA A 183 7.07 1.48 -3.64
CA ALA A 183 7.86 0.73 -2.69
C ALA A 183 8.82 -0.24 -3.40
N LEU A 184 8.34 -1.00 -4.40
CA LEU A 184 9.19 -1.92 -5.16
C LEU A 184 10.31 -1.19 -5.92
N LYS A 185 10.02 -0.04 -6.53
CA LYS A 185 11.03 0.76 -7.23
C LYS A 185 12.07 1.35 -6.28
N GLY A 186 11.64 1.79 -5.10
CA GLY A 186 12.55 2.38 -4.10
C GLY A 186 13.37 1.35 -3.32
N LEU A 187 12.81 0.16 -3.07
CA LEU A 187 13.43 -0.88 -2.24
C LEU A 187 14.17 -1.95 -3.05
N LEU A 188 13.71 -2.24 -4.28
CA LEU A 188 14.22 -3.34 -5.09
C LEU A 188 14.75 -2.85 -6.45
N ALA A 189 15.40 -1.68 -6.51
CA ALA A 189 15.84 -1.06 -7.77
C ALA A 189 16.67 -1.98 -8.70
N GLY A 190 17.41 -2.95 -8.15
CA GLY A 190 18.15 -3.95 -8.92
C GLY A 190 17.28 -5.01 -9.62
N HIS A 191 16.09 -5.27 -9.07
CA HIS A 191 15.18 -6.35 -9.49
C HIS A 191 13.90 -5.82 -10.14
N TYR A 192 13.41 -4.65 -9.71
CA TYR A 192 12.19 -4.01 -10.20
C TYR A 192 12.52 -2.88 -11.18
N LYS A 193 12.62 -3.20 -12.48
CA LYS A 193 13.03 -2.26 -13.54
C LYS A 193 11.87 -1.66 -14.34
N ARG A 194 10.69 -1.50 -13.71
CA ARG A 194 9.50 -0.99 -14.41
C ARG A 194 9.44 0.53 -14.32
N ASP A 195 9.20 1.14 -15.48
CA ASP A 195 8.94 2.56 -15.61
C ASP A 195 7.68 2.80 -16.44
N TYR A 196 6.90 3.81 -16.07
CA TYR A 196 5.95 4.44 -16.96
C TYR A 196 6.25 5.92 -17.02
N SER A 197 6.17 6.48 -18.23
CA SER A 197 6.50 7.86 -18.50
C SER A 197 5.71 8.80 -17.59
N PHE A 198 6.44 9.68 -16.90
CA PHE A 198 5.94 10.83 -16.14
C PHE A 198 5.08 11.72 -17.05
N ASN A 199 3.80 11.42 -17.19
CA ASN A 199 2.78 12.38 -17.61
C ASN A 199 1.58 12.25 -16.69
N VAL A 200 1.89 12.18 -15.40
CA VAL A 200 0.89 11.83 -14.41
C VAL A 200 -0.04 13.02 -14.16
N PHE A 201 0.40 14.28 -14.31
CA PHE A 201 -0.47 15.46 -14.10
C PHE A 201 0.04 16.73 -14.80
N LYS A 202 0.04 16.78 -16.14
CA LYS A 202 -0.09 18.11 -16.77
C LYS A 202 -1.54 18.52 -16.58
N ALA A 203 -1.82 19.25 -15.49
CA ALA A 203 -3.00 20.10 -15.45
C ALA A 203 -2.85 21.06 -16.64
N SER A 204 -3.72 20.88 -17.64
CA SER A 204 -4.04 21.94 -18.60
C SER A 204 -4.64 23.12 -17.85
#